data_AF-A0A959C566-F1
#
_entry.id   AF-A0A959C566-F1
#
_cell.length_a   1.000
_cell.length_b   1.000
_cell.length_c   1.000
_cell.angle_alpha   90.00
_cell.angle_beta   90.00
_cell.angle_gamma   90.00
#
_symmetry.space_group_name_H-M   'P 1'
#
loop_
_entity.id
_entity.type
_entity.pdbx_description
1 polymer ?
#
loop_
_entity_poly.entity_id
_entity_poly.type
_entity_poly.pdbx_seq_one_letter_code
_entity_poly.pdbx_strand_id
1 'polypeptide(L)'
;MKTASADLPGEFAGGAIIINTKDIPEENYLSVSLSGGYNNVTTFKPHLSAQGGGTDWLGIDDDTRALPAGFPNTTDFKTSPKDERIRLSEMFPNDWAITEKSSTMPNTSLQVASGLVTDPQKNVQWGTTLAFSYSNSNRIQTAHRSEYDLQQKLQDFDDQQFKNNVLWGTLLNTALKFNNKHKLILQGTYSTNTDNIVN
;
A
#
# COMPACT_ATOMS: atom_id res chain seq x y z
N MET A 1 28.94 -4.05 -6.98
CA MET A 1 28.21 -4.84 -5.97
C MET A 1 26.76 -4.35 -5.97
N LYS A 2 25.80 -5.26 -6.12
CA LYS A 2 24.37 -4.96 -6.15
C LYS A 2 23.90 -4.99 -4.70
N THR A 3 24.00 -3.87 -4.01
CA THR A 3 23.62 -3.79 -2.60
C THR A 3 22.11 -3.72 -2.52
N ALA A 4 21.46 -4.88 -2.43
CA ALA A 4 20.10 -4.96 -1.94
C ALA A 4 20.13 -4.58 -0.46
N SER A 5 19.66 -3.38 -0.12
CA SER A 5 19.47 -3.00 1.27
C SER A 5 18.45 -3.95 1.90
N ALA A 6 18.87 -4.68 2.93
CA ALA A 6 18.13 -5.74 3.60
C ALA A 6 16.89 -5.27 4.41
N ASP A 7 16.46 -4.03 4.20
CA ASP A 7 15.31 -3.39 4.87
C ASP A 7 14.13 -3.15 3.92
N LEU A 8 14.30 -3.55 2.65
CA LEU A 8 13.22 -3.55 1.66
C LEU A 8 12.65 -4.97 1.59
N PRO A 9 11.32 -5.14 1.78
CA PRO A 9 10.67 -6.43 1.55
C PRO A 9 11.11 -6.98 0.19
N GLY A 10 11.29 -8.30 0.07
CA GLY A 10 11.61 -8.97 -1.21
C GLY A 10 10.55 -8.78 -2.32
N GLU A 11 9.57 -7.92 -2.08
CA GLU A 11 8.47 -7.50 -2.94
C GLU A 11 8.80 -6.21 -3.72
N PHE A 12 9.89 -5.52 -3.36
CA PHE A 12 10.31 -4.27 -4.01
C PHE A 12 11.24 -4.55 -5.21
N ALA A 13 10.63 -4.83 -6.37
CA ALA A 13 11.35 -4.94 -7.65
C ALA A 13 11.59 -3.58 -8.35
N GLY A 14 11.25 -2.46 -7.70
CA GLY A 14 11.53 -1.10 -8.19
C GLY A 14 12.81 -0.53 -7.56
N GLY A 15 13.49 0.41 -8.20
CA GLY A 15 14.64 1.06 -7.58
C GLY A 15 14.24 1.87 -6.35
N ALA A 16 14.98 1.79 -5.24
CA ALA A 16 14.75 2.61 -4.06
C ALA A 16 15.57 3.90 -4.19
N ILE A 17 14.93 5.06 -4.32
CA ILE A 17 15.59 6.33 -4.04
C ILE A 17 15.56 6.50 -2.52
N ILE A 18 16.73 6.35 -1.91
CA ILE A 18 16.92 6.71 -0.50
C ILE A 18 17.00 8.24 -0.46
N ILE A 19 15.93 8.89 -0.02
CA ILE A 19 15.90 10.34 0.15
C ILE A 19 16.53 10.68 1.50
N ASN A 20 17.83 10.98 1.48
CA ASN A 20 18.50 11.58 2.63
C ASN A 20 18.15 13.06 2.69
N THR A 21 17.12 13.41 3.46
CA THR A 21 16.72 14.82 3.59
C THR A 21 17.69 15.56 4.51
N LYS A 22 18.17 16.73 4.05
CA LYS A 22 18.75 17.76 4.91
C LYS A 22 17.60 18.66 5.37
N ASP A 23 17.72 19.22 6.57
CA ASP A 23 16.70 20.15 7.10
C ASP A 23 16.43 21.34 6.16
N ILE A 24 17.47 21.84 5.49
CA ILE A 24 17.38 22.85 4.41
C ILE A 24 18.15 22.28 3.21
N PRO A 25 17.53 22.14 2.03
CA PRO A 25 18.22 21.75 0.79
C PRO A 25 19.38 22.70 0.47
N GLU A 26 20.44 22.21 -0.17
CA GLU A 26 21.56 23.07 -0.60
C GLU A 26 21.19 23.93 -1.81
N GLU A 27 20.37 23.38 -2.70
CA GLU A 27 19.86 24.05 -3.89
C GLU A 27 18.44 23.56 -4.22
N ASN A 28 17.77 24.26 -5.13
CA ASN A 28 16.49 23.82 -5.64
C ASN A 28 16.69 22.58 -6.51
N TYR A 29 15.85 21.57 -6.31
CA TYR A 29 15.91 20.36 -7.13
C TYR A 29 14.52 19.77 -7.40
N LEU A 30 14.46 18.98 -8.47
CA LEU A 30 13.36 18.10 -8.80
C LEU A 30 13.94 16.77 -9.28
N SER A 31 13.52 15.68 -8.64
CA SER A 31 13.86 14.31 -9.00
C SER A 31 12.58 13.55 -9.29
N VAL A 32 12.52 12.87 -10.42
CA VAL A 32 11.41 12.02 -10.83
C VAL A 32 12.00 10.68 -11.27
N SER A 33 11.43 9.59 -10.76
CA SER A 33 11.84 8.23 -11.11
C SER A 33 10.62 7.38 -11.36
N LEU A 34 10.64 6.68 -12.49
CA LEU A 34 9.64 5.72 -12.90
C LEU A 34 10.34 4.37 -13.08
N SER A 35 9.83 3.33 -12.43
CA SER A 35 10.34 1.96 -12.60
C SER A 35 9.21 1.01 -13.01
N GLY A 36 9.57 0.02 -13.81
CA GLY A 36 8.72 -1.12 -14.15
C GLY A 36 9.41 -2.43 -13.77
N GLY A 37 8.64 -3.44 -13.38
CA GLY A 37 9.13 -4.76 -13.00
C GLY A 37 8.40 -5.87 -13.75
N TYR A 38 9.17 -6.79 -14.32
CA TYR A 38 8.65 -8.00 -14.97
C TYR A 38 8.91 -9.22 -14.10
N ASN A 39 7.87 -10.02 -13.86
CA ASN A 39 7.95 -11.29 -13.16
C ASN A 39 7.45 -12.39 -14.11
N ASN A 40 8.30 -13.34 -14.46
CA ASN A 40 7.98 -14.42 -15.41
C ASN A 40 6.84 -15.35 -14.95
N VAL A 41 6.59 -15.44 -13.65
CA VAL A 41 5.49 -16.22 -13.06
C VAL A 41 4.19 -15.41 -13.05
N THR A 42 4.25 -14.07 -13.04
CA THR A 42 3.07 -13.21 -12.81
C THR A 42 2.68 -12.35 -14.00
N THR A 43 3.63 -11.61 -14.58
CA THR A 43 3.35 -10.61 -15.59
C THR A 43 2.77 -11.24 -16.85
N PHE A 44 1.64 -10.69 -17.32
CA PHE A 44 0.85 -11.20 -18.44
C PHE A 44 0.32 -12.63 -18.28
N LYS A 45 0.27 -13.15 -17.04
CA LYS A 45 -0.41 -14.40 -16.72
C LYS A 45 -1.83 -14.14 -16.21
N PRO A 46 -2.78 -15.05 -16.46
CA PRO A 46 -4.10 -15.00 -15.83
C PRO A 46 -4.00 -15.01 -14.31
N HIS A 47 -4.93 -14.36 -13.63
CA HIS A 47 -4.99 -14.32 -12.16
C HIS A 47 -6.42 -14.35 -11.64
N LEU A 48 -6.57 -14.82 -10.40
CA LEU A 48 -7.83 -14.75 -9.66
C LEU A 48 -8.07 -13.30 -9.19
N SER A 49 -9.30 -12.83 -9.32
CA SER A 49 -9.76 -11.50 -8.94
C SER A 49 -11.11 -11.62 -8.25
N ALA A 50 -11.26 -10.91 -7.13
CA ALA A 50 -12.55 -10.69 -6.50
C ALA A 50 -13.04 -9.26 -6.80
N GLN A 51 -14.29 -8.98 -6.44
CA GLN A 51 -14.80 -7.61 -6.42
C GLN A 51 -13.99 -6.80 -5.39
N GLY A 52 -13.45 -5.67 -5.83
CA GLY A 52 -12.68 -4.74 -5.00
C GLY A 52 -13.35 -3.37 -4.91
N GLY A 53 -12.81 -2.52 -4.05
CA GLY A 53 -13.21 -1.12 -3.93
C GLY A 53 -12.61 -0.26 -5.05
N GLY A 54 -13.25 0.87 -5.33
CA GLY A 54 -12.79 1.87 -6.30
C GLY A 54 -11.47 2.56 -5.91
N THR A 55 -11.10 2.53 -4.62
CA THR A 55 -9.83 3.08 -4.11
C THR A 55 -8.79 2.01 -3.75
N ASP A 56 -9.01 0.74 -4.12
CA ASP A 56 -8.05 -0.34 -3.88
C ASP A 56 -6.69 -0.05 -4.54
N TRP A 57 -6.66 0.72 -5.65
CA TRP A 57 -5.41 1.15 -6.30
C TRP A 57 -4.58 2.13 -5.45
N LEU A 58 -5.18 2.79 -4.45
CA LEU A 58 -4.49 3.57 -3.42
C LEU A 58 -4.24 2.75 -2.14
N GLY A 59 -4.71 1.50 -2.08
CA GLY A 59 -4.69 0.72 -0.85
C GLY A 59 -5.55 1.32 0.26
N ILE A 60 -6.58 2.10 -0.10
CA ILE A 60 -7.53 2.71 0.83
C ILE A 60 -8.88 2.02 0.63
N ASP A 61 -9.56 1.69 1.73
CA ASP A 61 -10.93 1.16 1.67
C ASP A 61 -11.93 2.30 1.44
N ASP A 62 -12.88 2.10 0.54
CA ASP A 62 -13.97 3.03 0.20
C ASP A 62 -15.32 2.57 0.77
N ASP A 63 -15.29 1.85 1.89
CA ASP A 63 -16.45 1.22 2.51
C ASP A 63 -17.12 0.12 1.67
N THR A 64 -16.51 -0.33 0.55
CA THR A 64 -17.02 -1.50 -0.21
C THR A 64 -17.15 -2.74 0.68
N ARG A 65 -16.35 -2.83 1.75
CA ARG A 65 -16.35 -3.93 2.74
C ARG A 65 -16.97 -3.55 4.08
N ALA A 66 -17.62 -2.38 4.16
CA ALA A 66 -18.25 -1.92 5.39
C ALA A 66 -19.51 -2.72 5.73
N LEU A 67 -19.86 -2.75 7.02
CA LEU A 67 -21.14 -3.29 7.45
C LEU A 67 -22.29 -2.43 6.87
N PRO A 68 -23.36 -3.04 6.33
CA PRO A 68 -24.53 -2.31 5.88
C PRO A 68 -25.10 -1.39 6.96
N ALA A 69 -25.56 -0.21 6.57
CA ALA A 69 -26.18 0.73 7.51
C ALA A 69 -27.39 0.09 8.19
N GLY A 70 -27.40 0.12 9.52
CA GLY A 70 -28.46 -0.52 10.33
C GLY A 70 -28.22 -2.00 10.65
N PHE A 71 -27.09 -2.59 10.21
CA PHE A 71 -26.70 -3.92 10.66
C PHE A 71 -26.43 -3.91 12.17
N PRO A 72 -27.04 -4.82 12.96
CA PRO A 72 -26.90 -4.80 14.41
C PRO A 72 -25.49 -5.19 14.85
N ASN A 73 -25.13 -4.81 16.07
CA ASN A 73 -23.91 -5.29 16.67
C ASN A 73 -23.92 -6.83 16.83
N THR A 74 -22.75 -7.40 17.08
CA THR A 74 -22.57 -8.86 17.16
C THR A 74 -23.46 -9.53 18.21
N THR A 75 -23.73 -8.87 19.33
CA THR A 75 -24.57 -9.43 20.41
C THR A 75 -26.01 -9.52 19.94
N ASP A 76 -26.57 -8.41 19.46
CA ASP A 76 -27.96 -8.33 19.01
C ASP A 76 -28.21 -9.25 17.82
N PHE A 77 -27.25 -9.36 16.88
CA PHE A 77 -27.32 -10.32 15.78
C PHE A 77 -27.38 -11.78 16.29
N LYS A 78 -26.51 -12.15 17.24
CA LYS A 78 -26.45 -13.52 17.77
C LYS A 78 -27.70 -13.93 18.55
N THR A 79 -28.31 -12.99 19.26
CA THR A 79 -29.53 -13.21 20.05
C THR A 79 -30.82 -13.09 19.23
N SER A 80 -30.75 -12.56 18.01
CA SER A 80 -31.91 -12.42 17.12
C SER A 80 -32.46 -13.78 16.68
N PRO A 81 -33.80 -13.90 16.48
CA PRO A 81 -34.41 -15.10 15.92
C PRO A 81 -33.78 -15.51 14.57
N LYS A 82 -33.82 -16.81 14.24
CA LYS A 82 -33.20 -17.33 13.01
C LYS A 82 -33.65 -16.58 11.75
N ASP A 83 -34.95 -16.31 11.61
CA ASP A 83 -35.51 -15.65 10.44
C ASP A 83 -35.03 -14.20 10.30
N GLU A 84 -34.82 -13.51 11.43
CA GLU A 84 -34.28 -12.15 11.44
C GLU A 84 -32.80 -12.15 11.04
N ARG A 85 -32.01 -13.11 11.52
CA ARG A 85 -30.61 -13.26 11.10
C ARG A 85 -30.49 -13.49 9.60
N ILE A 86 -31.40 -14.27 9.00
CA ILE A 86 -31.41 -14.49 7.54
C ILE A 86 -31.65 -13.16 6.81
N ARG A 87 -32.66 -12.38 7.20
CA ARG A 87 -32.95 -11.07 6.61
C ARG A 87 -31.80 -10.08 6.75
N LEU A 88 -31.16 -10.04 7.92
CA LEU A 88 -30.00 -9.20 8.17
C LEU A 88 -28.80 -9.63 7.30
N SER A 89 -28.60 -10.93 7.08
CA SER A 89 -27.55 -11.43 6.19
C SER A 89 -27.79 -11.09 4.72
N GLU A 90 -29.04 -10.94 4.29
CA GLU A 90 -29.39 -10.50 2.92
C GLU A 90 -29.04 -9.02 2.65
N MET A 91 -28.71 -8.23 3.68
CA MET A 91 -28.24 -6.85 3.51
C MET A 91 -26.83 -6.76 2.90
N PHE A 92 -26.04 -7.84 2.97
CA PHE A 92 -24.71 -7.87 2.39
C PHE A 92 -24.76 -8.10 0.88
N PRO A 93 -23.90 -7.42 0.09
CA PRO A 93 -23.75 -7.74 -1.32
C PRO A 93 -23.23 -9.17 -1.49
N ASN A 94 -23.65 -9.85 -2.55
CA ASN A 94 -23.08 -11.13 -2.94
C ASN A 94 -21.81 -10.91 -3.76
N ASP A 95 -20.67 -10.73 -3.07
CA ASP A 95 -19.36 -10.43 -3.64
C ASP A 95 -18.37 -11.60 -3.52
N TRP A 96 -18.84 -12.79 -3.14
CA TRP A 96 -18.02 -14.00 -2.93
C TRP A 96 -17.51 -14.64 -4.24
N ALA A 97 -17.94 -14.14 -5.39
CA ALA A 97 -17.55 -14.70 -6.67
C ALA A 97 -16.09 -14.37 -7.00
N ILE A 98 -15.27 -15.40 -7.09
CA ILE A 98 -13.92 -15.30 -7.67
C ILE A 98 -14.07 -15.36 -9.19
N THR A 99 -13.44 -14.41 -9.87
CA THR A 99 -13.37 -14.31 -11.33
C THR A 99 -11.94 -14.46 -11.79
N GLU A 100 -11.72 -14.90 -13.02
CA GLU A 100 -10.39 -14.95 -13.62
C GLU A 100 -10.21 -13.77 -14.58
N LYS A 101 -9.16 -12.98 -14.36
CA LYS A 101 -8.71 -11.96 -15.32
C LYS A 101 -7.64 -12.58 -16.21
N SER A 102 -7.70 -12.29 -17.51
CA SER A 102 -6.84 -12.91 -18.52
C SER A 102 -5.37 -12.50 -18.45
N SER A 103 -5.04 -11.40 -17.78
CA SER A 103 -3.68 -10.85 -17.77
C SER A 103 -3.41 -9.97 -16.54
N THR A 104 -2.23 -10.14 -15.96
CA THR A 104 -1.74 -9.36 -14.83
C THR A 104 -0.79 -8.25 -15.30
N MET A 105 -0.96 -7.04 -14.77
CA MET A 105 -0.09 -5.91 -15.09
C MET A 105 1.34 -6.11 -14.53
N PRO A 106 2.37 -5.59 -15.22
CA PRO A 106 3.71 -5.49 -14.66
C PRO A 106 3.73 -4.67 -13.36
N ASN A 107 4.75 -4.87 -12.54
CA ASN A 107 4.95 -4.05 -11.35
C ASN A 107 5.34 -2.64 -11.79
N THR A 108 4.87 -1.61 -11.08
CA THR A 108 5.19 -0.21 -11.41
C THR A 108 5.51 0.57 -10.15
N SER A 109 6.41 1.55 -10.25
CA SER A 109 6.62 2.53 -9.19
C SER A 109 6.96 3.91 -9.72
N LEU A 110 6.47 4.93 -9.02
CA LEU A 110 6.71 6.34 -9.27
C LEU A 110 7.24 6.98 -8.00
N GLN A 111 8.33 7.74 -8.12
CA GLN A 111 8.90 8.53 -7.04
C GLN A 111 9.12 9.96 -7.54
N VAL A 112 8.69 10.94 -6.76
CA VAL A 112 8.87 12.36 -7.04
C VAL A 112 9.41 13.02 -5.78
N ALA A 113 10.50 13.78 -5.90
CA ALA A 113 11.06 14.54 -4.80
C ALA A 113 11.44 15.94 -5.28
N SER A 114 11.08 16.97 -4.53
CA SER A 114 11.43 18.35 -4.81
C SER A 114 11.96 19.04 -3.57
N GLY A 115 13.05 19.79 -3.74
CA GLY A 115 13.61 20.66 -2.73
C GLY A 115 13.52 22.12 -3.19
N LEU A 116 13.11 23.00 -2.29
CA LEU A 116 13.17 24.44 -2.49
C LEU A 116 13.95 25.08 -1.34
N VAL A 117 14.80 26.04 -1.65
CA VAL A 117 15.57 26.81 -0.68
C VAL A 117 15.63 28.28 -1.10
N THR A 118 15.45 29.18 -0.13
CA THR A 118 15.71 30.60 -0.33
C THR A 118 17.19 30.90 -0.22
N ASP A 119 17.63 31.99 -0.86
CA ASP A 119 18.99 32.50 -0.80
C ASP A 119 19.63 32.37 0.62
N PRO A 120 20.72 31.59 0.75
CA PRO A 120 21.43 31.39 2.01
C PRO A 120 22.01 32.66 2.63
N GLN A 121 22.17 33.74 1.85
CA GLN A 121 22.75 35.00 2.32
C GLN A 121 21.76 35.89 3.08
N LYS A 122 20.47 35.53 3.10
CA LYS A 122 19.43 36.30 3.80
C LYS A 122 19.42 35.99 5.30
N ASN A 123 19.05 36.98 6.11
CA ASN A 123 18.88 36.84 7.56
C ASN A 123 17.80 35.81 7.96
N VAL A 124 16.89 35.51 7.03
CA VAL A 124 15.88 34.45 7.14
C VAL A 124 16.07 33.51 5.96
N GLN A 125 16.38 32.25 6.26
CA GLN A 125 16.56 31.18 5.29
C GLN A 125 15.45 30.14 5.51
N TRP A 126 14.67 29.85 4.48
CA TRP A 126 13.67 28.80 4.46
C TRP A 126 14.09 27.70 3.49
N GLY A 127 13.85 26.46 3.89
CA GLY A 127 14.02 25.28 3.05
C GLY A 127 12.82 24.35 3.20
N THR A 128 12.46 23.66 2.13
CA THR A 128 11.49 22.57 2.17
C THR A 128 11.89 21.46 1.23
N THR A 129 11.66 20.22 1.66
CA THR A 129 11.72 19.01 0.86
C THR A 129 10.35 18.37 0.89
N LEU A 130 9.77 18.14 -0.28
CA LEU A 130 8.57 17.35 -0.46
C LEU A 130 8.93 16.10 -1.25
N ALA A 131 8.53 14.94 -0.78
CA ALA A 131 8.68 13.69 -1.50
C ALA A 131 7.37 12.89 -1.52
N PHE A 132 7.18 12.15 -2.60
CA PHE A 132 6.08 11.25 -2.82
C PHE A 132 6.61 9.97 -3.47
N SER A 133 6.13 8.83 -3.01
CA SER A 133 6.43 7.51 -3.57
C SER A 133 5.14 6.71 -3.70
N TYR A 134 4.97 6.02 -4.82
CA TYR A 134 3.88 5.09 -5.07
C TYR A 134 4.45 3.85 -5.77
N SER A 135 4.05 2.67 -5.33
CA SER A 135 4.41 1.39 -5.94
C SER A 135 3.22 0.44 -5.91
N ASN A 136 3.02 -0.25 -7.03
CA ASN A 136 2.02 -1.29 -7.21
C ASN A 136 2.71 -2.56 -7.71
N SER A 137 2.63 -3.63 -6.92
CA SER A 137 3.31 -4.90 -7.16
C SER A 137 2.30 -6.03 -7.25
N ASN A 138 2.38 -6.81 -8.33
CA ASN A 138 1.55 -7.98 -8.56
C ASN A 138 2.38 -9.24 -8.40
N ARG A 139 1.83 -10.24 -7.73
CA ARG A 139 2.48 -11.54 -7.54
C ARG A 139 1.47 -12.68 -7.55
N ILE A 140 1.67 -13.63 -8.45
CA ILE A 140 1.09 -14.97 -8.38
C ILE A 140 2.05 -15.85 -7.61
N GLN A 141 1.57 -16.53 -6.59
CA GLN A 141 2.36 -17.45 -5.78
C GLN A 141 1.55 -18.67 -5.36
N THR A 142 2.23 -19.82 -5.25
CA THR A 142 1.66 -21.00 -4.60
C THR A 142 1.81 -20.85 -3.09
N ALA A 143 0.72 -21.02 -2.36
CA ALA A 143 0.67 -21.01 -0.91
C ALA A 143 0.26 -22.39 -0.40
N HIS A 144 1.10 -22.99 0.45
CA HIS A 144 0.77 -24.25 1.09
C HIS A 144 -0.12 -24.01 2.31
N ARG A 145 -1.29 -24.64 2.37
CA ARG A 145 -2.25 -24.50 3.48
C ARG A 145 -2.43 -25.83 4.18
N SER A 146 -2.27 -25.80 5.50
CA SER A 146 -2.52 -26.93 6.39
C SER A 146 -3.46 -26.49 7.51
N GLU A 147 -4.61 -27.15 7.65
CA GLU A 147 -5.57 -26.92 8.73
C GLU A 147 -5.56 -28.08 9.71
N TYR A 148 -5.67 -27.78 11.00
CA TYR A 148 -5.68 -28.78 12.07
C TYR A 148 -6.86 -28.54 13.02
N ASP A 149 -7.47 -29.62 13.47
CA ASP A 149 -8.44 -29.62 14.58
C ASP A 149 -8.00 -30.63 15.63
N LEU A 150 -7.81 -30.16 16.87
CA LEU A 150 -7.48 -30.97 18.06
C LEU A 150 -6.42 -32.07 17.78
N GLN A 151 -5.37 -31.73 17.02
CA GLN A 151 -4.23 -32.57 16.57
C GLN A 151 -4.42 -33.40 15.29
N GLN A 152 -5.59 -33.41 14.66
CA GLN A 152 -5.82 -34.03 13.36
C GLN A 152 -5.65 -33.02 12.22
N LYS A 153 -4.88 -33.37 11.18
CA LYS A 153 -4.79 -32.56 9.94
C LYS A 153 -6.09 -32.71 9.15
N LEU A 154 -6.84 -31.62 9.00
CA LEU A 154 -8.12 -31.57 8.27
C LEU A 154 -7.90 -31.35 6.78
N GLN A 155 -7.03 -30.41 6.42
CA GLN A 155 -6.74 -30.05 5.03
C GLN A 155 -5.23 -29.91 4.83
N ASP A 156 -4.78 -30.33 3.65
CA ASP A 156 -3.40 -30.23 3.19
C ASP A 156 -3.38 -30.03 1.68
N PHE A 157 -3.16 -28.80 1.23
CA PHE A 157 -3.16 -28.52 -0.21
C PHE A 157 -2.33 -27.29 -0.55
N ASP A 158 -1.91 -27.24 -1.81
CA ASP A 158 -1.31 -26.08 -2.41
C ASP A 158 -2.39 -25.25 -3.10
N ASP A 159 -2.41 -23.97 -2.77
CA ASP A 159 -3.37 -22.98 -3.27
C ASP A 159 -2.65 -21.96 -4.17
N GLN A 160 -3.31 -21.45 -5.21
CA GLN A 160 -2.73 -20.42 -6.05
C GLN A 160 -3.29 -19.05 -5.65
N GLN A 161 -2.42 -18.20 -5.10
CA GLN A 161 -2.80 -16.88 -4.64
C GLN A 161 -2.33 -15.81 -5.61
N PHE A 162 -3.24 -14.90 -5.95
CA PHE A 162 -2.90 -13.60 -6.51
C PHE A 162 -2.78 -12.57 -5.40
N LYS A 163 -1.65 -11.87 -5.34
CA LYS A 163 -1.40 -10.77 -4.40
C LYS A 163 -1.15 -9.48 -5.16
N ASN A 164 -1.90 -8.44 -4.82
CA ASN A 164 -1.63 -7.07 -5.21
C ASN A 164 -1.20 -6.27 -3.97
N ASN A 165 0.00 -5.72 -4.01
CA ASN A 165 0.53 -4.85 -2.96
C ASN A 165 0.56 -3.40 -3.47
N VAL A 166 -0.06 -2.50 -2.71
CA VAL A 166 -0.01 -1.06 -2.94
C VAL A 166 0.67 -0.39 -1.76
N LEU A 167 1.81 0.23 -2.04
CA LEU A 167 2.59 1.00 -1.08
C LEU A 167 2.74 2.41 -1.61
N TRP A 168 2.30 3.41 -0.84
CA TRP A 168 2.59 4.80 -1.16
C TRP A 168 2.77 5.63 0.09
N GLY A 169 3.48 6.74 -0.06
CA GLY A 169 3.75 7.63 1.04
C GLY A 169 4.26 8.98 0.58
N THR A 170 4.22 9.92 1.51
CA THR A 170 4.72 11.27 1.34
C THR A 170 5.58 11.68 2.53
N LEU A 171 6.55 12.53 2.27
CA LEU A 171 7.40 13.16 3.27
C LEU A 171 7.43 14.66 3.01
N LEU A 172 7.25 15.43 4.07
CA LEU A 172 7.49 16.85 4.13
C LEU A 172 8.56 17.12 5.19
N ASN A 173 9.63 17.79 4.80
CA ASN A 173 10.62 18.32 5.73
C ASN A 173 10.84 19.80 5.41
N THR A 174 10.41 20.69 6.30
CA THR A 174 10.61 22.13 6.15
C THR A 174 11.34 22.71 7.35
N ALA A 175 12.25 23.64 7.08
CA ALA A 175 12.95 24.36 8.12
C ALA A 175 13.00 25.85 7.83
N LEU A 176 12.94 26.64 8.90
CA LEU A 176 13.10 28.08 8.90
C LEU A 176 14.25 28.43 9.85
N LYS A 177 15.27 29.07 9.32
CA LYS A 177 16.43 29.56 10.06
C LYS A 177 16.40 31.09 10.07
N PHE A 178 16.53 31.70 11.25
CA PHE A 178 16.57 33.16 11.39
C PHE A 178 17.71 33.62 12.30
N ASN A 179 18.32 34.76 11.94
CA ASN A 179 19.45 35.40 12.64
C ASN A 179 20.68 34.50 12.83
N ASN A 180 20.82 33.44 12.04
CA ASN A 180 21.84 32.40 12.19
C ASN A 180 21.92 31.72 13.57
N LYS A 181 20.95 31.96 14.46
CA LYS A 181 20.94 31.47 15.85
C LYS A 181 19.73 30.61 16.17
N HIS A 182 18.67 30.70 15.38
CA HIS A 182 17.44 29.97 15.61
C HIS A 182 17.05 29.18 14.37
N LYS A 183 16.52 27.98 14.60
CA LYS A 183 16.06 27.06 13.56
C LYS A 183 14.79 26.38 14.05
N LEU A 184 13.72 26.49 13.27
CA LEU A 184 12.48 25.75 13.44
C LEU A 184 12.44 24.68 12.34
N ILE A 185 12.06 23.46 12.71
CA ILE A 185 12.00 22.32 11.80
C ILE A 185 10.64 21.67 11.99
N LEU A 186 9.95 21.40 10.89
CA LEU A 186 8.72 20.63 10.84
C LEU A 186 8.96 19.46 9.89
N GLN A 187 8.82 18.24 10.43
CA GLN A 187 8.92 17.01 9.67
C GLN A 187 7.60 16.25 9.79
N GLY A 188 7.09 15.79 8.66
CA GLY A 188 5.88 14.99 8.58
C GLY A 188 6.08 13.88 7.56
N THR A 189 5.67 12.67 7.93
CA THR A 189 5.66 11.53 7.02
C THR A 189 4.30 10.86 7.10
N TYR A 190 3.87 10.31 5.97
CA TYR A 190 2.72 9.44 5.90
C TYR A 190 3.04 8.32 4.92
N SER A 191 2.65 7.10 5.26
CA SER A 191 2.81 5.95 4.38
C SER A 191 1.71 4.94 4.68
N THR A 192 1.22 4.29 3.63
CA THR A 192 0.34 3.13 3.73
C THR A 192 0.94 1.97 2.96
N ASN A 193 0.72 0.75 3.46
CA ASN A 193 1.11 -0.48 2.81
C ASN A 193 -0.07 -1.46 2.91
N THR A 194 -0.67 -1.80 1.79
CA THR A 194 -1.90 -2.60 1.73
C THR A 194 -1.70 -3.78 0.81
N ASP A 195 -2.11 -4.96 1.28
CA ASP A 195 -2.17 -6.19 0.50
C ASP A 195 -3.61 -6.57 0.19
N ASN A 196 -3.89 -6.87 -1.07
CA ASN A 196 -5.11 -7.54 -1.50
C ASN A 196 -4.73 -8.94 -2.00
N ILE A 197 -5.30 -9.98 -1.39
CA ILE A 197 -4.99 -11.38 -1.66
C ILE A 197 -6.28 -12.07 -2.12
N VAL A 198 -6.21 -12.74 -3.27
CA VAL A 198 -7.29 -13.57 -3.81
C VAL A 198 -6.75 -14.99 -3.97
N ASN A 199 -7.47 -15.97 -3.43
CA ASN A 199 -7.10 -17.37 -3.39
C ASN A 199 -8.31 -18.26 -3.74
#